data_AF-A0A662UPK7-F1
#
_entry.id   AF-A0A662UPK7-F1
#
_cell.length_a   1.000
_cell.length_b   1.000
_cell.length_c   1.000
_cell.angle_alpha   90.00
_cell.angle_beta   90.00
_cell.angle_gamma   90.00
#
_symmetry.space_group_name_H-M   'P 1'
#
loop_
_entity.id
_entity.type
_entity.pdbx_description
1 polymer ?
#
loop_
_entity_poly.entity_id
_entity_poly.type
_entity_poly.pdbx_seq_one_letter_code
_entity_poly.pdbx_strand_id
1 'polypeptide(L)'
;MHILGSLVYHVFRSLFVTGEKGIRLAHPFAKAFFIFSTLSLFSTGYYSSLAFLLVATMLLGAVSNGYRWLYSSSILALIPSAWYAITAYLLVLAGLPYSYGLLDIALIGLRTYTLSLLILLYASMVSPARLYNILLRIGAKRLSVAPILTWRIVPQGLVYVLESLAIGRVKGESASKRLAPAMASLLELGEYVRIASYYKIYGTPSNKIPVSTSMKYSVVLVAVSIASILLAYCIAT
;
A
#
# COMPACT_ATOMS: atom_id res chain seq x y z
N MET A 1 10.26 -19.00 -10.64
CA MET A 1 9.41 -18.00 -11.32
C MET A 1 8.03 -17.84 -10.69
N HIS A 2 7.36 -18.92 -10.26
CA HIS A 2 6.02 -18.85 -9.67
C HIS A 2 5.93 -17.95 -8.42
N ILE A 3 6.92 -18.00 -7.53
CA ILE A 3 6.95 -17.20 -6.30
C ILE A 3 7.06 -15.69 -6.62
N LEU A 4 8.01 -15.31 -7.50
CA LEU A 4 8.18 -13.92 -7.92
C LEU A 4 6.95 -13.38 -8.65
N GLY A 5 6.36 -14.16 -9.56
CA GLY A 5 5.11 -13.78 -10.22
C GLY A 5 3.96 -13.60 -9.22
N SER A 6 3.82 -14.50 -8.24
CA SER A 6 2.81 -14.39 -7.19
C SER A 6 2.99 -13.12 -6.33
N LEU A 7 4.23 -12.82 -5.94
CA LEU A 7 4.58 -11.60 -5.19
C LEU A 7 4.20 -10.33 -5.96
N VAL A 8 4.63 -10.22 -7.22
CA VAL A 8 4.32 -9.10 -8.10
C VAL A 8 2.80 -8.92 -8.24
N TYR A 9 2.08 -10.02 -8.39
CA TYR A 9 0.63 -10.03 -8.47
C TYR A 9 -0.05 -9.55 -7.18
N HIS A 10 0.42 -9.96 -6.01
CA HIS A 10 -0.11 -9.49 -4.73
C HIS A 10 0.20 -8.01 -4.48
N VAL A 11 1.38 -7.52 -4.89
CA VAL A 11 1.74 -6.08 -4.83
C VAL A 11 0.82 -5.27 -5.75
N PHE A 12 0.63 -5.72 -6.97
CA PHE A 12 -0.32 -5.10 -7.90
C PHE A 12 -1.72 -5.05 -7.28
N ARG A 13 -2.16 -6.16 -6.67
CA ARG A 13 -3.52 -6.26 -6.12
C ARG A 13 -3.77 -5.43 -4.85
N SER A 14 -2.77 -5.31 -3.98
CA SER A 14 -2.87 -4.55 -2.75
C SER A 14 -2.77 -3.04 -2.98
N LEU A 15 -2.05 -2.58 -3.99
CA LEU A 15 -1.79 -1.14 -4.18
C LEU A 15 -2.56 -0.52 -5.35
N PHE A 16 -2.86 -1.26 -6.42
CA PHE A 16 -3.31 -0.66 -7.69
C PHE A 16 -4.67 -1.15 -8.21
N VAL A 17 -5.34 -2.10 -7.54
CA VAL A 17 -6.60 -2.70 -8.03
C VAL A 17 -7.73 -1.71 -8.21
N THR A 18 -7.83 -0.72 -7.33
CA THR A 18 -8.82 0.34 -7.44
C THR A 18 -8.14 1.58 -7.99
N GLY A 19 -8.72 2.23 -9.01
CA GLY A 19 -8.30 3.56 -9.47
C GLY A 19 -8.60 4.65 -8.44
N GLU A 20 -9.10 5.81 -8.85
CA GLU A 20 -9.63 6.84 -7.93
C GLU A 20 -11.03 6.46 -7.43
N LYS A 21 -11.10 5.48 -6.51
CA LYS A 21 -12.35 5.00 -5.88
C LYS A 21 -12.16 4.74 -4.38
N GLY A 22 -13.26 4.57 -3.66
CA GLY A 22 -13.24 4.19 -2.25
C GLY A 22 -12.61 5.25 -1.35
N ILE A 23 -11.81 4.80 -0.38
CA ILE A 23 -11.15 5.66 0.61
C ILE A 23 -10.18 6.66 -0.04
N ARG A 24 -9.70 6.44 -1.28
CA ARG A 24 -8.89 7.45 -2.00
C ARG A 24 -9.64 8.77 -2.22
N LEU A 25 -10.97 8.73 -2.31
CA LEU A 25 -11.81 9.91 -2.45
C LEU A 25 -12.14 10.59 -1.11
N ALA A 26 -11.78 10.01 0.05
CA ALA A 26 -12.00 10.63 1.36
C ALA A 26 -11.17 11.92 1.53
N HIS A 27 -11.64 12.91 2.28
CA HIS A 27 -10.98 14.20 2.44
C HIS A 27 -9.53 14.07 2.95
N PRO A 28 -8.55 14.86 2.47
CA PRO A 28 -7.15 14.74 2.90
C PRO A 28 -6.98 14.89 4.42
N PHE A 29 -7.70 15.84 5.04
CA PHE A 29 -7.66 15.99 6.51
C PHE A 29 -8.21 14.75 7.24
N ALA A 30 -9.28 14.11 6.74
CA ALA A 30 -9.80 12.89 7.36
C ALA A 30 -8.79 11.74 7.28
N LYS A 31 -8.05 11.62 6.18
CA LYS A 31 -6.96 10.64 6.05
C LYS A 31 -5.80 10.92 7.00
N ALA A 32 -5.37 12.17 7.09
CA ALA A 32 -4.30 12.57 8.00
C ALA A 32 -4.71 12.28 9.45
N PHE A 33 -5.92 12.70 9.84
CA PHE A 33 -6.48 12.43 11.16
C PHE A 33 -6.55 10.94 11.46
N PHE A 34 -7.01 10.14 10.49
CA PHE A 34 -6.98 8.67 10.57
C PHE A 34 -5.58 8.15 10.85
N ILE A 35 -4.59 8.46 10.00
CA ILE A 35 -3.21 7.99 10.15
C ILE A 35 -2.64 8.35 11.52
N PHE A 36 -2.79 9.60 11.97
CA PHE A 36 -2.28 10.03 13.28
C PHE A 36 -2.96 9.27 14.42
N SER A 37 -4.30 9.15 14.39
CA SER A 37 -5.07 8.49 15.43
C SER A 37 -4.78 6.98 15.54
N THR A 38 -4.56 6.29 14.41
CA THR A 38 -4.26 4.86 14.41
C THR A 38 -2.80 4.58 14.78
N LEU A 39 -1.87 5.46 14.42
CA LEU A 39 -0.47 5.38 14.87
C LEU A 39 -0.34 5.64 16.38
N SER A 40 -1.04 6.65 16.92
CA SER A 40 -1.04 6.92 18.36
C SER A 40 -1.66 5.77 19.15
N LEU A 41 -2.75 5.18 18.64
CA LEU A 41 -3.34 4.01 19.27
C LEU A 41 -2.38 2.80 19.21
N PHE A 42 -1.69 2.59 18.10
CA PHE A 42 -0.71 1.50 17.96
C PHE A 42 0.48 1.64 18.92
N SER A 43 0.92 2.87 19.22
CA SER A 43 2.04 3.10 20.15
C SER A 43 1.72 2.73 21.59
N THR A 44 0.44 2.67 21.99
CA THR A 44 0.04 2.26 23.35
C THR A 44 0.46 0.82 23.68
N GLY A 45 0.56 -0.06 22.68
CA GLY A 45 1.08 -1.42 22.84
C GLY A 45 0.14 -2.43 23.52
N TYR A 46 -1.06 -2.03 23.92
CA TYR A 46 -2.04 -2.92 24.56
C TYR A 46 -2.69 -3.90 23.58
N TYR A 47 -3.15 -5.05 24.10
CA TYR A 47 -3.79 -6.08 23.28
C TYR A 47 -5.14 -5.63 22.69
N SER A 48 -5.92 -4.86 23.44
CA SER A 48 -7.20 -4.31 23.00
C SER A 48 -7.03 -3.33 21.84
N SER A 49 -5.97 -2.50 21.87
CA SER A 49 -5.67 -1.56 20.80
C SER A 49 -5.21 -2.27 19.53
N LEU A 50 -4.38 -3.31 19.66
CA LEU A 50 -3.99 -4.17 18.53
C LEU A 50 -5.19 -4.87 17.89
N ALA A 51 -6.08 -5.47 18.70
CA ALA A 51 -7.27 -6.15 18.21
C ALA A 51 -8.21 -5.19 17.45
N PHE A 52 -8.46 -4.00 18.02
CA PHE A 52 -9.26 -2.98 17.36
C PHE A 52 -8.65 -2.55 16.02
N LEU A 53 -7.35 -2.26 15.98
CA LEU A 53 -6.66 -1.84 14.76
C LEU A 53 -6.67 -2.94 13.68
N LEU A 54 -6.46 -4.20 14.04
CA LEU A 54 -6.56 -5.33 13.11
C LEU A 54 -7.96 -5.39 12.47
N VAL A 55 -9.00 -5.39 13.29
CA VAL A 55 -10.39 -5.51 12.81
C VAL A 55 -10.77 -4.28 11.98
N ALA A 56 -10.46 -3.08 12.46
CA ALA A 56 -10.76 -1.84 11.75
C ALA A 56 -10.07 -1.78 10.38
N THR A 57 -8.79 -2.15 10.29
CA THR A 57 -8.06 -2.16 9.02
C THR A 57 -8.60 -3.20 8.04
N MET A 58 -8.93 -4.40 8.50
CA MET A 58 -9.54 -5.44 7.68
C MET A 58 -10.90 -4.99 7.14
N LEU A 59 -11.78 -4.47 8.00
CA LEU A 59 -13.11 -4.01 7.60
C LEU A 59 -13.03 -2.83 6.62
N LEU A 60 -12.22 -1.81 6.93
CA LEU A 60 -12.05 -0.65 6.05
C LEU A 60 -11.50 -1.06 4.69
N GLY A 61 -10.47 -1.90 4.66
CA GLY A 61 -9.89 -2.39 3.43
C GLY A 61 -10.84 -3.24 2.59
N ALA A 62 -11.61 -4.13 3.22
CA ALA A 62 -12.63 -4.93 2.54
C ALA A 62 -13.74 -4.07 1.93
N VAL A 63 -14.26 -3.09 2.68
CA VAL A 63 -15.34 -2.21 2.23
C VAL A 63 -14.87 -1.23 1.16
N SER A 64 -13.64 -0.71 1.25
CA SER A 64 -13.16 0.31 0.32
C SER A 64 -12.57 -0.25 -0.96
N ASN A 65 -11.75 -1.30 -0.85
CA ASN A 65 -10.92 -1.82 -1.94
C ASN A 65 -11.36 -3.22 -2.38
N GLY A 66 -12.28 -3.85 -1.65
CA GLY A 66 -12.85 -5.16 -1.94
C GLY A 66 -12.04 -6.32 -1.39
N TYR A 67 -12.60 -7.53 -1.49
CA TYR A 67 -12.00 -8.76 -0.96
C TYR A 67 -10.63 -9.09 -1.59
N ARG A 68 -10.42 -8.72 -2.86
CA ARG A 68 -9.13 -8.95 -3.57
C ARG A 68 -7.98 -8.20 -2.90
N TRP A 69 -8.24 -6.99 -2.39
CA TRP A 69 -7.27 -6.21 -1.64
C TRP A 69 -6.94 -6.92 -0.32
N LEU A 70 -7.95 -7.29 0.46
CA LEU A 70 -7.77 -7.93 1.77
C LEU A 70 -6.93 -9.20 1.65
N TYR A 71 -7.28 -10.10 0.74
CA TYR A 71 -6.51 -11.34 0.50
C TYR A 71 -5.04 -11.05 0.16
N SER A 72 -4.79 -10.11 -0.74
CA SER A 72 -3.43 -9.83 -1.23
C SER A 72 -2.59 -9.10 -0.20
N SER A 73 -3.20 -8.14 0.51
CA SER A 73 -2.56 -7.39 1.60
C SER A 73 -2.25 -8.28 2.80
N SER A 74 -3.13 -9.22 3.14
CA SER A 74 -2.88 -10.22 4.18
C SER A 74 -1.68 -11.10 3.84
N ILE A 75 -1.58 -11.61 2.60
CA ILE A 75 -0.42 -12.41 2.18
C ILE A 75 0.87 -11.59 2.26
N LEU A 76 0.86 -10.33 1.82
CA LEU A 76 2.04 -9.47 1.91
C LEU A 76 2.41 -9.13 3.36
N ALA A 77 1.43 -8.91 4.23
CA ALA A 77 1.66 -8.63 5.65
C ALA A 77 2.17 -9.85 6.43
N LEU A 78 1.86 -11.07 5.97
CA LEU A 78 2.38 -12.30 6.56
C LEU A 78 3.89 -12.45 6.36
N ILE A 79 4.48 -11.89 5.30
CA ILE A 79 5.92 -12.02 5.02
C ILE A 79 6.77 -11.39 6.15
N PRO A 80 6.65 -10.09 6.47
CA PRO A 80 7.39 -9.51 7.59
C PRO A 80 6.94 -10.11 8.92
N SER A 81 5.64 -10.39 9.11
CA SER A 81 5.16 -11.03 10.33
C SER A 81 5.83 -12.37 10.62
N ALA A 82 5.92 -13.25 9.63
CA ALA A 82 6.56 -14.55 9.76
C ALA A 82 8.06 -14.39 9.97
N TRP A 83 8.70 -13.47 9.25
CA TRP A 83 10.12 -13.17 9.44
C TRP A 83 10.43 -12.78 10.88
N TYR A 84 9.75 -11.77 11.42
CA TYR A 84 9.98 -11.30 12.79
C TYR A 84 9.64 -12.37 13.83
N ALA A 85 8.55 -13.12 13.66
CA ALA A 85 8.20 -14.21 14.57
C ALA A 85 9.24 -15.36 14.55
N ILE A 86 9.71 -15.76 13.37
CA ILE A 86 10.76 -16.80 13.23
C ILE A 86 12.07 -16.31 13.84
N THR A 87 12.47 -15.06 13.60
CA THR A 87 13.69 -14.52 14.22
C THR A 87 13.58 -14.48 15.73
N ALA A 88 12.43 -14.08 16.29
CA ALA A 88 12.20 -14.11 17.74
C ALA A 88 12.31 -15.54 18.29
N TYR A 89 11.72 -16.52 17.61
CA TYR A 89 11.82 -17.93 17.98
C TYR A 89 13.27 -18.46 17.95
N LEU A 90 14.04 -18.13 16.91
CA LEU A 90 15.45 -18.52 16.81
C LEU A 90 16.31 -17.89 17.90
N LEU A 91 16.02 -16.63 18.29
CA LEU A 91 16.72 -15.96 19.39
C LEU A 91 16.46 -16.64 20.74
N VAL A 92 15.25 -17.15 20.97
CA VAL A 92 14.92 -17.95 22.17
C VAL A 92 15.70 -19.26 22.17
N LEU A 93 15.76 -19.97 21.04
CA LEU A 93 16.54 -21.20 20.92
C LEU A 93 18.06 -20.98 21.12
N ALA A 94 18.57 -19.81 20.75
CA ALA A 94 19.96 -19.44 20.92
C ALA A 94 20.35 -19.07 22.37
N GLY A 95 19.40 -19.10 23.32
CA GLY A 95 19.67 -18.87 24.75
C GLY A 95 19.99 -17.42 25.11
N LEU A 96 19.57 -16.44 24.30
CA LEU A 96 19.73 -15.03 24.61
C LEU A 96 18.87 -14.62 25.83
N PRO A 97 19.30 -13.62 26.62
CA PRO A 97 18.79 -13.37 27.97
C PRO A 97 17.33 -12.88 28.07
N TYR A 98 16.66 -12.69 26.93
CA TYR A 98 15.22 -12.40 26.89
C TYR A 98 14.49 -13.73 26.63
N SER A 99 14.04 -14.38 27.70
CA SER A 99 13.17 -15.55 27.63
C SER A 99 11.77 -15.13 27.17
N TYR A 100 11.62 -14.87 25.86
CA TYR A 100 10.31 -14.68 25.25
C TYR A 100 9.52 -15.99 25.33
N GLY A 101 8.31 -15.93 25.88
CA GLY A 101 7.38 -17.05 25.82
C GLY A 101 6.84 -17.27 24.41
N LEU A 102 6.27 -18.45 24.15
CA LEU A 102 5.57 -18.74 22.89
C LEU A 102 4.46 -17.69 22.58
N LEU A 103 3.78 -17.20 23.62
CA LEU A 103 2.77 -16.14 23.47
C LEU A 103 3.38 -14.82 23.02
N ASP A 104 4.56 -14.44 23.52
CA ASP A 104 5.25 -13.20 23.13
C ASP A 104 5.68 -13.23 21.67
N ILE A 105 6.14 -14.39 21.19
CA ILE A 105 6.49 -14.61 19.78
C ILE A 105 5.25 -14.44 18.89
N ALA A 106 4.12 -15.04 19.29
CA ALA A 106 2.86 -14.89 18.56
C ALA A 106 2.39 -13.42 18.53
N LEU A 107 2.57 -12.70 19.64
CA LEU A 107 2.24 -11.27 19.76
C LEU A 107 3.14 -10.39 18.89
N ILE A 108 4.44 -10.68 18.81
CA ILE A 108 5.37 -10.02 17.87
C ILE A 108 4.88 -10.20 16.43
N GLY A 109 4.49 -11.43 16.07
CA GLY A 109 3.88 -11.72 14.77
C GLY A 109 2.63 -10.87 14.52
N LEU A 110 1.65 -10.93 15.43
CA LEU A 110 0.39 -10.19 15.32
C LEU A 110 0.61 -8.66 15.21
N ARG A 111 1.52 -8.11 16.02
CA ARG A 111 1.88 -6.68 16.01
C ARG A 111 2.54 -6.26 14.70
N THR A 112 3.39 -7.11 14.15
CA THR A 112 4.06 -6.86 12.87
C THR A 112 3.06 -6.98 11.71
N TYR A 113 2.16 -7.96 11.77
CA TYR A 113 1.09 -8.16 10.81
C TYR A 113 0.13 -6.97 10.74
N THR A 114 -0.35 -6.49 11.90
CA THR A 114 -1.21 -5.30 12.01
C THR A 114 -0.55 -4.05 11.47
N LEU A 115 0.70 -3.79 11.84
CA LEU A 115 1.46 -2.64 11.32
C LEU A 115 1.66 -2.71 9.80
N SER A 116 1.97 -3.90 9.27
CA SER A 116 2.14 -4.11 7.84
C SER A 116 0.83 -3.88 7.07
N LEU A 117 -0.30 -4.36 7.61
CA LEU A 117 -1.62 -4.08 7.06
C LEU A 117 -1.99 -2.59 7.11
N LEU A 118 -1.67 -1.89 8.21
CA LEU A 118 -1.86 -0.43 8.33
C LEU A 118 -1.08 0.31 7.24
N ILE A 119 0.19 -0.03 7.04
CA ILE A 119 1.03 0.58 6.00
C ILE A 119 0.44 0.36 4.60
N LEU A 120 0.02 -0.87 4.30
CA LEU A 120 -0.61 -1.20 3.01
C LEU A 120 -1.93 -0.44 2.83
N LEU A 121 -2.72 -0.30 3.90
CA LEU A 121 -3.94 0.49 3.87
C LEU A 121 -3.61 1.96 3.60
N TYR A 122 -2.68 2.57 4.32
CA TYR A 122 -2.25 3.96 4.11
C TYR A 122 -1.76 4.21 2.69
N ALA A 123 -0.90 3.33 2.18
CA ALA A 123 -0.43 3.40 0.79
C ALA A 123 -1.61 3.32 -0.20
N SER A 124 -2.58 2.46 0.06
CA SER A 124 -3.79 2.36 -0.77
C SER A 124 -4.71 3.59 -0.67
N MET A 125 -4.63 4.39 0.40
CA MET A 125 -5.41 5.63 0.55
C MET A 125 -4.83 6.79 -0.26
N VAL A 126 -3.57 6.72 -0.70
CA VAL A 126 -2.92 7.80 -1.45
C VAL A 126 -3.64 8.02 -2.78
N SER A 127 -4.02 9.28 -3.04
CA SER A 127 -4.62 9.70 -4.31
C SER A 127 -3.56 10.42 -5.15
N PRO A 128 -3.08 9.82 -6.26
CA PRO A 128 -2.10 10.45 -7.13
C PRO A 128 -2.61 11.77 -7.73
N ALA A 129 -3.91 11.87 -8.02
CA ALA A 129 -4.49 13.09 -8.59
C ALA A 129 -4.47 14.25 -7.58
N ARG A 130 -4.66 13.97 -6.29
CA ARG A 130 -4.57 15.00 -5.25
C ARG A 130 -3.13 15.40 -4.97
N LEU A 131 -2.19 14.46 -4.98
CA LEU A 131 -0.76 14.78 -4.89
C LEU A 131 -0.32 15.69 -6.04
N TYR A 132 -0.78 15.40 -7.27
CA TYR A 132 -0.57 16.28 -8.42
C TYR A 132 -1.10 17.70 -8.15
N ASN A 133 -2.34 17.84 -7.68
CA ASN A 133 -2.94 19.15 -7.42
C ASN A 133 -2.22 19.92 -6.30
N ILE A 134 -1.73 19.23 -5.27
CA ILE A 134 -0.94 19.82 -4.19
C ILE A 134 0.40 20.34 -4.73
N LEU A 135 1.15 19.51 -5.47
CA LEU A 135 2.43 19.89 -6.07
C LEU A 135 2.27 21.05 -7.06
N LEU A 136 1.21 21.05 -7.85
CA LEU A 136 0.89 22.14 -8.78
C LEU A 136 0.59 23.44 -8.02
N ARG A 137 -0.11 23.37 -6.87
CA ARG A 137 -0.41 24.55 -6.03
C ARG A 137 0.84 25.13 -5.36
N ILE A 138 1.82 24.30 -5.01
CA ILE A 138 3.09 24.74 -4.40
C ILE A 138 4.07 25.30 -5.45
N GLY A 139 3.72 25.24 -6.74
CA GLY A 139 4.54 25.79 -7.84
C GLY A 139 5.51 24.78 -8.46
N ALA A 140 5.54 23.54 -7.97
CA ALA A 140 6.39 22.46 -8.49
C ALA A 140 5.79 21.82 -9.78
N LYS A 141 5.50 22.64 -10.79
CA LYS A 141 4.73 22.23 -12.00
C LYS A 141 5.35 21.04 -12.76
N ARG A 142 6.68 20.97 -12.89
CA ARG A 142 7.32 19.83 -13.59
C ARG A 142 7.22 18.53 -12.79
N LEU A 143 7.34 18.61 -11.47
CA LEU A 143 7.27 17.46 -10.57
C LEU A 143 5.83 17.02 -10.28
N SER A 144 4.84 17.89 -10.51
CA SER A 144 3.44 17.59 -10.19
C SER A 144 2.92 16.40 -10.97
N VAL A 145 3.46 16.12 -12.17
CA VAL A 145 3.07 14.99 -13.02
C VAL A 145 3.55 13.64 -12.48
N ALA A 146 4.63 13.63 -11.68
CA ALA A 146 5.28 12.40 -11.23
C ALA A 146 4.33 11.43 -10.49
N PRO A 147 3.51 11.86 -9.50
CA PRO A 147 2.57 10.96 -8.84
C PRO A 147 1.62 10.25 -9.80
N ILE A 148 1.14 10.92 -10.84
CA ILE A 148 0.20 10.33 -11.81
C ILE A 148 0.91 9.36 -12.73
N LEU A 149 2.09 9.75 -13.24
CA LEU A 149 2.90 8.90 -14.10
C LEU A 149 3.31 7.63 -13.37
N THR A 150 3.86 7.76 -12.16
CA THR A 150 4.21 6.59 -11.33
C THR A 150 3.01 5.69 -11.11
N TRP A 151 1.84 6.26 -10.79
CA TRP A 151 0.63 5.46 -10.52
C TRP A 151 0.01 4.81 -11.77
N ARG A 152 0.41 5.22 -12.98
CA ARG A 152 0.00 4.60 -14.25
C ARG A 152 1.04 3.62 -14.79
N ILE A 153 2.32 3.99 -14.74
CA ILE A 153 3.44 3.22 -15.30
C ILE A 153 3.73 2.00 -14.42
N VAL A 154 3.74 2.13 -13.09
CA VAL A 154 4.03 1.01 -12.19
C VAL A 154 3.07 -0.17 -12.40
N PRO A 155 1.73 -0.01 -12.37
CA PRO A 155 0.84 -1.14 -12.61
C PRO A 155 1.02 -1.76 -14.00
N GLN A 156 1.24 -0.96 -15.05
CA GLN A 156 1.51 -1.48 -16.39
C GLN A 156 2.83 -2.27 -16.45
N GLY A 157 3.89 -1.76 -15.83
CA GLY A 157 5.16 -2.45 -15.73
C GLY A 157 5.08 -3.78 -14.99
N LEU A 158 4.31 -3.82 -13.89
CA LEU A 158 4.07 -5.08 -13.17
C LEU A 158 3.33 -6.10 -14.04
N VAL A 159 2.39 -5.67 -14.89
CA VAL A 159 1.71 -6.57 -15.85
C VAL A 159 2.70 -7.13 -16.88
N TYR A 160 3.52 -6.29 -17.50
CA TYR A 160 4.54 -6.77 -18.46
C TYR A 160 5.57 -7.69 -17.82
N VAL A 161 5.95 -7.45 -16.56
CA VAL A 161 6.81 -8.36 -15.80
C VAL A 161 6.12 -9.70 -15.59
N LEU A 162 4.83 -9.73 -15.23
CA LEU A 162 4.07 -10.98 -15.07
C LEU A 162 3.99 -11.77 -16.38
N GLU A 163 3.68 -11.10 -17.49
CA GLU A 163 3.61 -11.71 -18.82
C GLU A 163 4.98 -12.24 -19.25
N SER A 164 6.05 -11.46 -19.10
CA SER A 164 7.41 -11.87 -19.44
C SER A 164 7.87 -13.07 -18.60
N LEU A 165 7.55 -13.09 -17.29
CA LEU A 165 7.84 -14.23 -16.43
C LEU A 165 7.04 -15.49 -16.83
N ALA A 166 5.79 -15.34 -17.28
CA ALA A 166 4.98 -16.44 -17.77
C ALA A 166 5.57 -17.04 -19.07
N ILE A 167 5.97 -16.19 -20.03
CA ILE A 167 6.64 -16.63 -21.26
C ILE A 167 7.97 -17.31 -20.92
N GLY A 168 8.75 -16.74 -20.01
CA GLY A 168 10.02 -17.33 -19.57
C GLY A 168 9.85 -18.70 -18.92
N ARG A 169 8.75 -18.93 -18.21
CA ARG A 169 8.42 -20.24 -17.66
C ARG A 169 8.20 -21.28 -18.76
N VAL A 170 7.47 -20.92 -19.82
CA VAL A 170 7.23 -21.82 -20.96
C VAL A 170 8.53 -22.12 -21.70
N LYS A 171 9.46 -21.16 -21.79
CA LYS A 171 10.76 -21.34 -22.44
C LYS A 171 11.88 -21.89 -21.53
N GLY A 172 11.60 -22.17 -20.25
CA GLY A 172 12.62 -22.66 -19.31
C GLY A 172 13.72 -21.65 -18.96
N GLU A 173 13.47 -20.34 -19.08
CA GLU A 173 14.46 -19.29 -18.84
C GLU A 173 14.45 -18.77 -17.40
N SER A 174 15.58 -18.19 -16.95
CA SER A 174 15.67 -17.57 -15.62
C SER A 174 14.89 -16.25 -15.53
N ALA A 175 14.41 -15.91 -14.33
CA ALA A 175 13.65 -14.68 -14.09
C ALA A 175 14.46 -13.41 -14.41
N SER A 176 15.77 -13.42 -14.14
CA SER A 176 16.67 -12.30 -14.44
C SER A 176 16.73 -11.96 -15.93
N LYS A 177 16.75 -12.99 -16.80
CA LYS A 177 16.77 -12.82 -18.27
C LYS A 177 15.45 -12.25 -18.81
N ARG A 178 14.36 -12.33 -18.03
CA ARG A 178 13.03 -11.85 -18.41
C ARG A 178 12.70 -10.43 -17.98
N LEU A 179 13.53 -9.83 -17.14
CA LEU A 179 13.40 -8.41 -16.80
C LEU A 179 13.70 -7.50 -17.99
N ALA A 180 14.71 -7.83 -18.80
CA ALA A 180 15.09 -7.03 -19.96
C ALA A 180 13.97 -6.94 -21.02
N PRO A 181 13.32 -8.05 -21.44
CA PRO A 181 12.15 -7.99 -22.31
C PRO A 181 10.99 -7.16 -21.73
N ALA A 182 10.70 -7.28 -20.43
CA ALA A 182 9.65 -6.50 -19.79
C ALA A 182 9.97 -5.00 -19.78
N MET A 183 11.24 -4.64 -19.60
CA MET A 183 11.68 -3.25 -19.71
C MET A 183 11.65 -2.73 -21.14
N ALA A 184 11.99 -3.55 -22.13
CA ALA A 184 11.89 -3.18 -23.54
C ALA A 184 10.45 -2.80 -23.92
N SER A 185 9.47 -3.61 -23.51
CA SER A 185 8.04 -3.30 -23.72
C SER A 185 7.60 -1.98 -23.05
N LEU A 186 8.15 -1.66 -21.88
CA LEU A 186 7.89 -0.37 -21.21
C LEU A 186 8.51 0.82 -21.97
N LEU A 187 9.72 0.65 -22.52
CA LEU A 187 10.39 1.68 -23.30
C LEU A 187 9.65 1.96 -24.62
N GLU A 188 9.19 0.91 -25.31
CA GLU A 188 8.35 1.04 -26.51
C GLU A 188 7.06 1.81 -26.22
N LEU A 189 6.37 1.49 -25.11
CA LEU A 189 5.20 2.24 -24.67
C LEU A 189 5.53 3.72 -24.44
N GLY A 190 6.67 4.02 -23.81
CA GLY A 190 7.15 5.39 -23.61
C GLY A 190 7.32 6.14 -24.94
N GLU A 191 7.87 5.47 -25.95
CA GLU A 191 8.06 6.05 -27.28
C GLU A 191 6.71 6.31 -27.99
N TYR A 192 5.75 5.38 -27.88
CA TYR A 192 4.38 5.61 -28.41
C TYR A 192 3.70 6.81 -27.73
N VAL A 193 3.84 6.96 -26.41
CA VAL A 193 3.30 8.12 -25.68
C VAL A 193 3.98 9.41 -26.15
N ARG A 194 5.29 9.38 -26.40
CA ARG A 194 6.06 10.51 -26.93
C ARG A 194 5.54 10.92 -28.31
N ILE A 195 5.38 9.97 -29.23
CA ILE A 195 4.88 10.20 -30.59
C ILE A 195 3.44 10.76 -30.53
N ALA A 196 2.56 10.15 -29.74
CA ALA A 196 1.17 10.61 -29.60
C ALA A 196 1.05 12.00 -28.97
N SER A 197 2.04 12.40 -28.17
CA SER A 197 2.04 13.68 -27.45
C SER A 197 2.98 14.71 -28.06
N TYR A 198 3.48 14.50 -29.29
CA TYR A 198 4.61 15.23 -29.89
C TYR A 198 4.55 16.75 -29.68
N TYR A 199 3.40 17.37 -29.95
CA TYR A 199 3.21 18.82 -29.82
C TYR A 199 3.09 19.34 -28.37
N LYS A 200 3.04 18.46 -27.38
CA LYS A 200 2.84 18.78 -25.96
C LYS A 200 3.92 18.20 -25.02
N ILE A 201 4.96 17.54 -25.56
CA ILE A 201 5.99 16.85 -24.76
C ILE A 201 6.68 17.76 -23.74
N TYR A 202 6.92 19.02 -24.11
CA TYR A 202 7.63 20.00 -23.27
C TYR A 202 6.71 20.97 -22.54
N GLY A 203 5.39 20.77 -22.63
CA GLY A 203 4.40 21.63 -21.98
C GLY A 203 4.46 21.48 -20.46
N THR A 204 4.29 22.58 -19.73
CA THR A 204 4.07 22.51 -18.28
C THR A 204 2.58 22.38 -17.98
N PRO A 205 2.20 21.53 -17.01
CA PRO A 205 0.82 21.45 -16.57
C PRO A 205 0.37 22.78 -15.98
N SER A 206 -0.75 23.31 -16.49
CA SER A 206 -1.38 24.54 -16.00
C SER A 206 -2.63 24.27 -15.17
N ASN A 207 -3.37 23.22 -15.52
CA ASN A 207 -4.69 22.96 -14.97
C ASN A 207 -4.68 21.90 -13.87
N LYS A 208 -5.54 22.12 -12.86
CA LYS A 208 -5.83 21.13 -11.82
C LYS A 208 -6.67 20.00 -12.42
N ILE A 209 -6.46 18.79 -11.90
CA ILE A 209 -7.33 17.65 -12.22
C ILE A 209 -8.56 17.74 -11.33
N PRO A 210 -9.78 17.70 -11.89
CA PRO A 210 -10.99 17.67 -11.07
C PRO A 210 -11.05 16.35 -10.31
N VAL A 211 -11.01 16.42 -8.98
CA VAL A 211 -11.14 15.25 -8.10
C VAL A 211 -12.29 15.50 -7.14
N SER A 212 -13.29 14.62 -7.16
CA SER A 212 -14.39 14.68 -6.21
C SER A 212 -13.96 14.19 -4.82
N THR A 213 -14.59 14.73 -3.80
CA THR A 213 -14.46 14.29 -2.41
C THR A 213 -15.70 13.50 -2.03
N SER A 214 -15.50 12.33 -1.44
CA SER A 214 -16.60 11.50 -0.92
C SER A 214 -16.78 11.76 0.57
N MET A 215 -17.93 12.34 0.94
CA MET A 215 -18.29 12.54 2.34
C MET A 215 -18.45 11.22 3.07
N LYS A 216 -19.05 10.20 2.43
CA LYS A 216 -19.30 8.89 3.05
C LYS A 216 -18.02 8.27 3.64
N TYR A 217 -16.96 8.18 2.84
CA TYR A 217 -15.68 7.63 3.32
C TYR A 217 -14.96 8.56 4.29
N SER A 218 -15.17 9.89 4.18
CA SER A 218 -14.57 10.84 5.12
C SER A 218 -15.16 10.69 6.52
N VAL A 219 -16.49 10.56 6.63
CA VAL A 219 -17.19 10.33 7.90
C VAL A 219 -16.77 9.00 8.52
N VAL A 220 -16.67 7.94 7.72
CA VAL A 220 -16.20 6.63 8.21
C VAL A 220 -14.79 6.71 8.78
N LEU A 221 -13.85 7.38 8.09
CA LEU A 221 -12.49 7.56 8.61
C LEU A 221 -12.49 8.34 9.92
N VAL A 222 -13.24 9.44 10.00
CA VAL A 222 -13.34 10.27 11.21
C VAL A 222 -13.96 9.49 12.36
N ALA A 223 -15.00 8.69 12.12
CA ALA A 223 -15.63 7.86 13.14
C ALA A 223 -14.63 6.83 13.71
N VAL A 224 -13.85 6.16 12.85
CA VAL A 224 -12.81 5.23 13.30
C VAL A 224 -11.68 5.96 14.04
N SER A 225 -11.33 7.19 13.65
CA SER A 225 -10.38 8.02 14.38
C SER A 225 -10.85 8.45 15.76
N ILE A 226 -12.12 8.80 15.91
CA ILE A 226 -12.68 9.14 17.22
C ILE A 226 -12.69 7.91 18.10
N ALA A 227 -13.12 6.76 17.57
CA ALA A 227 -13.09 5.50 18.29
C ALA A 227 -11.67 5.10 18.73
N SER A 228 -10.66 5.31 17.87
CA SER A 228 -9.27 4.99 18.23
C SER A 228 -8.73 5.91 19.34
N ILE A 229 -9.08 7.21 19.32
CA ILE A 229 -8.71 8.16 20.37
C ILE A 229 -9.41 7.83 21.69
N LEU A 230 -10.71 7.54 21.66
CA LEU A 230 -11.48 7.17 22.85
C LEU A 230 -10.91 5.89 23.48
N LEU A 231 -10.58 4.90 22.66
CA LEU A 231 -9.99 3.65 23.14
C LEU A 231 -8.58 3.89 23.70
N ALA A 232 -7.77 4.77 23.09
CA ALA A 232 -6.49 5.17 23.66
C ALA A 232 -6.65 5.88 25.01
N TYR A 233 -7.65 6.75 25.16
CA TYR A 233 -7.94 7.46 26.41
C TYR A 233 -8.41 6.51 27.51
N CYS A 234 -9.36 5.61 27.23
CA CYS A 234 -9.85 4.60 28.18
C CYS A 234 -8.77 3.66 28.71
N ILE A 235 -7.68 3.46 27.96
CA ILE A 235 -6.57 2.62 28.39
C ILE A 235 -5.55 3.42 29.22
N ALA A 236 -5.48 4.74 29.01
CA ALA A 236 -4.57 5.62 29.74
C ALA A 236 -5.09 6.00 31.14
N THR A 237 -6.41 5.93 31.35
CA THR A 237 -7.10 6.12 32.65
C THR A 237 -7.24 4.80 33.39
#